data_AF-A0A9X1WE86-F1
#
_entry.id   AF-A0A9X1WE86-F1
#
_cell.length_a   1.000
_cell.length_b   1.000
_cell.length_c   1.000
_cell.angle_alpha   90.00
_cell.angle_beta   90.00
_cell.angle_gamma   90.00
#
_symmetry.space_group_name_H-M   'P 1'
#
loop_
_entity.id
_entity.type
_entity.pdbx_description
1 polymer ?
#
loop_
_entity_poly.entity_id
_entity_poly.type
_entity_poly.pdbx_seq_one_letter_code
_entity_poly.pdbx_strand_id
1 'polypeptide(L)'
;MNKTVIKWVMLATSLTAAWSVSAANIATTQSPALSIQDKAVLGRIESVYYEDIKELKGIPFVGKIDTGADTTSMHAERVHVRSLNPKYQGLEDAELLKTIVNEYGGSASDWWLEEFDNEERSFKGVVTFDLRHPYSGEVITLERPLARTSVIRSRTSATPIYRPVVKIPMRIAGKTVETEVNLTDRSGFTAPILIGKTFLTNNAWVMAGYDYLQTQDDALVIGRKGSGEIDDVPVGVSLSLKNNHSILHATNIEINEMNRSVSFDLSGREEATKRVTYPLEKMLSIGDQTYPLVYVPFSIGDQFSEHVLVYLKDRSKFSTQLRLGQNTLSRFFVIDTQSKELLGSKKQTFAARLKSKPLVVSPVEELILDGQPLSAEPSFTVSTPLLKLPSFEMIEAKGRDKVEYYLSNDLGNSEKITKTILRKIRVGETVRPVVDGEFIVGGKAVNVEFALEALDGDEGDEPYFIIGKKAVKAGVVINTRSENLLDAYPIFTAGHIENATVEGMTFPVKLDTGADVSSMNALNIKQFKKDGKSMVSFTYSNDMGKKQDFTREVVDIMRIKGKKGEKANIRPVVNMRVKLGDVEKTIRVNLQDRSRFHYSMILGKNFLKYGAVVSSDENFLLGNEIGSH
;
A
#
# COMPACT_ATOMS: atom_id res chain seq x y z
N MET A 1 -83.10 9.88 22.36
CA MET A 1 -82.00 9.40 23.24
C MET A 1 -80.83 9.00 22.36
N ASN A 2 -79.64 9.56 22.66
CA ASN A 2 -78.27 9.19 22.25
C ASN A 2 -77.98 8.93 20.75
N LYS A 3 -77.38 9.89 20.04
CA LYS A 3 -75.94 10.23 19.96
C LYS A 3 -75.07 9.22 19.18
N THR A 4 -74.51 9.78 18.11
CA THR A 4 -73.15 9.63 17.54
C THR A 4 -72.90 8.68 16.36
N VAL A 5 -72.63 9.36 15.23
CA VAL A 5 -71.91 8.99 14.02
C VAL A 5 -70.55 8.37 14.32
N ILE A 6 -70.17 7.29 13.61
CA ILE A 6 -68.77 6.93 13.36
C ILE A 6 -68.57 6.70 11.86
N LYS A 7 -67.63 7.48 11.32
CA LYS A 7 -67.15 7.52 9.95
C LYS A 7 -66.33 6.28 9.60
N TRP A 8 -66.44 5.86 8.35
CA TRP A 8 -65.50 4.97 7.68
C TRP A 8 -64.09 5.55 7.68
N VAL A 9 -63.12 4.79 8.19
CA VAL A 9 -61.69 4.96 7.96
C VAL A 9 -61.21 3.67 7.30
N MET A 10 -60.75 3.78 6.05
CA MET A 10 -59.96 2.72 5.43
C MET A 10 -58.68 2.55 6.25
N LEU A 11 -58.56 1.43 6.95
CA LEU A 11 -57.32 0.99 7.55
C LEU A 11 -56.55 0.22 6.48
N ALA A 12 -55.50 0.85 5.94
CA ALA A 12 -54.50 0.16 5.13
C ALA A 12 -53.84 -0.91 6.00
N THR A 13 -54.17 -2.17 5.74
CA THR A 13 -53.53 -3.33 6.36
C THR A 13 -52.06 -3.40 5.97
N SER A 14 -51.24 -3.37 7.01
CA SER A 14 -49.84 -3.80 7.06
C SER A 14 -49.55 -5.04 6.20
N LEU A 15 -48.74 -4.87 5.16
CA LEU A 15 -47.92 -5.97 4.63
C LEU A 15 -46.56 -5.96 5.36
N THR A 16 -46.53 -6.60 6.53
CA THR A 16 -45.30 -7.21 7.03
C THR A 16 -45.18 -8.58 6.40
N ALA A 17 -44.45 -8.69 5.31
CA ALA A 17 -43.89 -9.94 4.83
C ALA A 17 -42.40 -9.74 4.68
N ALA A 18 -41.68 -10.09 5.76
CA ALA A 18 -40.24 -10.24 5.77
C ALA A 18 -39.84 -11.30 4.74
N TRP A 19 -39.42 -10.85 3.56
CA TRP A 19 -38.47 -11.59 2.75
C TRP A 19 -37.08 -11.15 3.20
N SER A 20 -36.69 -11.59 4.39
CA SER A 20 -35.28 -11.64 4.77
C SER A 20 -34.67 -12.86 4.10
N VAL A 21 -34.50 -12.79 2.78
CA VAL A 21 -33.36 -13.48 2.19
C VAL A 21 -32.17 -12.63 2.63
N SER A 22 -31.45 -13.13 3.62
CA SER A 22 -30.09 -12.70 3.91
C SER A 22 -29.31 -12.78 2.60
N ALA A 23 -29.25 -11.68 1.84
CA ALA A 23 -28.17 -11.52 0.88
C ALA A 23 -26.90 -11.63 1.73
N ALA A 24 -26.21 -12.76 1.63
CA ALA A 24 -24.90 -12.92 2.24
C ALA A 24 -24.11 -11.66 1.88
N ASN A 25 -23.63 -10.91 2.88
CA ASN A 25 -22.83 -9.72 2.64
C ASN A 25 -21.60 -10.17 1.84
N ILE A 26 -21.63 -10.00 0.52
CA ILE A 26 -20.49 -10.29 -0.34
C ILE A 26 -19.41 -9.30 0.08
N ALA A 27 -18.26 -9.81 0.52
CA ALA A 27 -17.14 -8.96 0.91
C ALA A 27 -16.65 -8.16 -0.30
N THR A 28 -16.26 -6.91 -0.07
CA THR A 28 -15.83 -5.97 -1.11
C THR A 28 -14.52 -5.31 -0.73
N THR A 29 -13.91 -4.57 -1.65
CA THR A 29 -12.77 -3.71 -1.33
C THR A 29 -13.11 -2.61 -0.32
N GLN A 30 -14.38 -2.24 -0.12
CA GLN A 30 -14.79 -1.29 0.91
C GLN A 30 -15.06 -1.97 2.27
N SER A 31 -15.46 -3.24 2.25
CA SER A 31 -15.75 -4.07 3.43
C SER A 31 -15.10 -5.44 3.25
N PRO A 32 -13.76 -5.51 3.38
CA PRO A 32 -13.00 -6.74 3.10
C PRO A 32 -13.23 -7.81 4.16
N ALA A 33 -13.12 -9.07 3.75
CA ALA A 33 -13.07 -10.20 4.68
C ALA A 33 -11.67 -10.25 5.35
N LEU A 34 -11.64 -10.41 6.68
CA LEU A 34 -10.38 -10.55 7.42
C LEU A 34 -9.86 -12.00 7.44
N SER A 35 -10.68 -12.97 7.04
CA SER A 35 -10.32 -14.39 6.97
C SER A 35 -11.07 -15.10 5.84
N ILE A 36 -10.43 -16.05 5.17
CA ILE A 36 -11.00 -16.92 4.15
C ILE A 36 -10.50 -18.35 4.42
N GLN A 37 -11.41 -19.32 4.52
CA GLN A 37 -11.07 -20.73 4.81
C GLN A 37 -10.14 -20.89 6.02
N ASP A 38 -10.49 -20.25 7.13
CA ASP A 38 -9.72 -20.25 8.40
C ASP A 38 -8.28 -19.68 8.32
N LYS A 39 -7.88 -19.12 7.18
CA LYS A 39 -6.63 -18.39 7.00
C LYS A 39 -6.89 -16.89 7.08
N ALA A 40 -6.01 -16.15 7.74
CA ALA A 40 -6.08 -14.69 7.76
C ALA A 40 -5.88 -14.12 6.35
N VAL A 41 -6.56 -13.01 6.05
CA VAL A 41 -6.31 -12.20 4.85
C VAL A 41 -5.40 -11.05 5.24
N LEU A 42 -4.12 -11.15 4.91
CA LEU A 42 -3.14 -10.11 5.20
C LEU A 42 -3.24 -8.96 4.20
N GLY A 43 -2.95 -7.75 4.66
CA GLY A 43 -2.61 -6.65 3.77
C GLY A 43 -1.25 -6.87 3.11
N ARG A 44 -0.90 -5.98 2.19
CA ARG A 44 0.39 -5.91 1.53
C ARG A 44 1.54 -5.58 2.47
N ILE A 45 1.27 -4.78 3.49
CA ILE A 45 2.18 -4.47 4.58
C ILE A 45 1.51 -4.88 5.89
N GLU A 46 2.23 -5.57 6.77
CA GLU A 46 1.75 -5.96 8.09
C GLU A 46 2.84 -5.77 9.16
N SER A 47 2.41 -5.75 10.43
CA SER A 47 3.35 -5.81 11.56
C SER A 47 3.79 -7.25 11.80
N VAL A 48 5.10 -7.47 11.83
CA VAL A 48 5.74 -8.76 12.09
C VAL A 48 6.45 -8.69 13.44
N TYR A 49 6.27 -9.73 14.26
CA TYR A 49 6.88 -9.83 15.58
C TYR A 49 7.77 -11.07 15.66
N TYR A 50 8.94 -10.92 16.28
CA TYR A 50 9.77 -12.05 16.69
C TYR A 50 9.27 -12.58 18.03
N GLU A 51 8.96 -13.87 18.11
CA GLU A 51 8.34 -14.45 19.33
C GLU A 51 9.36 -15.00 20.34
N ASP A 52 10.53 -15.45 19.87
CA ASP A 52 11.55 -16.11 20.69
C ASP A 52 12.79 -15.24 20.96
N ILE A 53 12.73 -13.95 20.61
CA ILE A 53 13.80 -12.98 20.86
C ILE A 53 13.33 -12.02 21.96
N LYS A 54 13.83 -12.23 23.18
CA LYS A 54 13.36 -11.56 24.40
C LYS A 54 13.41 -10.04 24.28
N GLU A 55 14.51 -9.52 23.74
CA GLU A 55 14.80 -8.10 23.58
C GLU A 55 13.88 -7.43 22.56
N LEU A 56 13.31 -8.19 21.62
CA LEU A 56 12.41 -7.69 20.57
C LEU A 56 10.94 -8.06 20.84
N LYS A 57 10.63 -8.58 22.03
CA LYS A 57 9.27 -9.03 22.35
C LYS A 57 8.27 -7.89 22.27
N GLY A 58 7.24 -8.06 21.45
CA GLY A 58 6.20 -7.06 21.25
C GLY A 58 6.62 -5.87 20.37
N ILE A 59 7.85 -5.86 19.86
CA ILE A 59 8.34 -4.81 18.96
C ILE A 59 7.91 -5.13 17.52
N PRO A 60 7.08 -4.28 16.89
CA PRO A 60 6.60 -4.50 15.53
C PRO A 60 7.64 -4.08 14.48
N PHE A 61 8.00 -5.01 13.60
CA PHE A 61 8.78 -4.74 12.40
C PHE A 61 7.84 -4.62 11.18
N VAL A 62 8.18 -3.74 10.25
CA VAL A 62 7.44 -3.63 8.99
C VAL A 62 7.74 -4.86 8.13
N GLY A 63 6.72 -5.67 7.87
CA GLY A 63 6.78 -6.80 6.94
C GLY A 63 6.10 -6.46 5.63
N LYS A 64 6.83 -6.62 4.52
CA LYS A 64 6.24 -6.55 3.18
C LYS A 64 5.82 -7.95 2.74
N ILE A 65 4.55 -8.13 2.41
CA ILE A 65 3.96 -9.41 2.03
C ILE A 65 4.04 -9.60 0.51
N ASP A 66 4.71 -10.67 0.09
CA ASP A 66 5.09 -10.91 -1.31
C ASP A 66 4.80 -12.36 -1.73
N THR A 67 3.63 -12.58 -2.35
CA THR A 67 3.25 -13.88 -2.94
C THR A 67 4.15 -14.30 -4.10
N GLY A 68 4.88 -13.35 -4.70
CA GLY A 68 5.80 -13.58 -5.79
C GLY A 68 7.18 -14.08 -5.36
N ALA A 69 7.46 -14.10 -4.05
CA ALA A 69 8.72 -14.54 -3.46
C ALA A 69 8.61 -15.94 -2.85
N ASP A 70 9.45 -16.87 -3.29
CA ASP A 70 9.43 -18.25 -2.79
C ASP A 70 9.93 -18.39 -1.34
N THR A 71 10.60 -17.37 -0.80
CA THR A 71 11.17 -17.41 0.55
C THR A 71 10.97 -16.11 1.29
N THR A 72 10.71 -16.22 2.60
CA THR A 72 10.84 -15.11 3.56
C THR A 72 12.31 -14.71 3.73
N SER A 73 12.56 -13.41 3.88
CA SER A 73 13.90 -12.87 4.17
C SER A 73 13.84 -11.71 5.16
N MET A 74 14.89 -11.56 5.95
CA MET A 74 14.99 -10.48 6.93
C MET A 74 16.36 -9.83 6.93
N HIS A 75 16.40 -8.59 7.41
CA HIS A 75 17.65 -7.87 7.64
C HIS A 75 18.42 -8.53 8.79
N ALA A 76 19.70 -8.82 8.56
CA ALA A 76 20.64 -9.19 9.61
C ALA A 76 22.01 -8.56 9.33
N GLU A 77 22.74 -8.25 10.39
CA GLU A 77 24.12 -7.74 10.37
C GLU A 77 25.10 -8.84 10.84
N ARG A 78 26.39 -8.71 10.49
CA ARG A 78 27.48 -9.63 10.92
C ARG A 78 27.08 -11.12 10.86
N VAL A 79 26.50 -11.53 9.74
CA VAL A 79 26.08 -12.92 9.51
C VAL A 79 27.32 -13.76 9.27
N HIS A 80 27.55 -14.73 10.15
CA HIS A 80 28.63 -15.71 10.05
C HIS A 80 28.10 -17.14 10.12
N VAL A 81 28.70 -18.03 9.35
CA VAL A 81 28.34 -19.45 9.28
C VAL A 81 29.58 -20.28 9.53
N ARG A 82 29.48 -21.22 10.48
CA ARG A 82 30.54 -22.18 10.82
C ARG A 82 29.95 -23.59 10.94
N SER A 83 30.82 -24.59 10.95
CA SER A 83 30.43 -25.98 11.19
C SER A 83 31.11 -26.50 12.46
N LEU A 84 30.37 -27.29 13.24
CA LEU A 84 30.93 -28.06 14.37
C LEU A 84 31.49 -29.42 13.94
N ASN A 85 31.37 -29.80 12.66
CA ASN A 85 31.94 -31.02 12.14
C ASN A 85 33.41 -30.79 11.76
N PRO A 86 34.36 -31.56 12.31
CA PRO A 86 35.79 -31.44 11.99
C PRO A 86 36.11 -31.53 10.49
N LYS A 87 35.28 -32.19 9.69
CA LYS A 87 35.41 -32.26 8.22
C LYS A 87 35.48 -30.87 7.56
N TYR A 88 34.77 -29.89 8.12
CA TYR A 88 34.66 -28.54 7.56
C TYR A 88 35.53 -27.52 8.32
N GLN A 89 36.50 -27.98 9.12
CA GLN A 89 37.38 -27.10 9.87
C GLN A 89 38.14 -26.15 8.93
N GLY A 90 38.10 -24.85 9.23
CA GLY A 90 38.75 -23.79 8.43
C GLY A 90 37.91 -23.27 7.26
N LEU A 91 36.71 -23.82 7.02
CA LEU A 91 35.74 -23.27 6.07
C LEU A 91 34.67 -22.46 6.81
N GLU A 92 34.41 -21.25 6.34
CA GLU A 92 33.42 -20.35 6.92
C GLU A 92 32.56 -19.68 5.83
N ASP A 93 31.41 -19.16 6.25
CA ASP A 93 30.55 -18.28 5.45
C ASP A 93 30.25 -18.83 4.04
N ALA A 94 30.51 -18.04 3.00
CA ALA A 94 30.22 -18.40 1.62
C ALA A 94 31.02 -19.63 1.15
N GLU A 95 32.24 -19.83 1.66
CA GLU A 95 33.08 -20.98 1.29
C GLU A 95 32.51 -22.27 1.86
N LEU A 96 32.11 -22.25 3.14
CA LEU A 96 31.43 -23.37 3.77
C LEU A 96 30.11 -23.69 3.07
N LEU A 97 29.24 -22.70 2.88
CA LEU A 97 27.94 -22.88 2.24
C LEU A 97 28.07 -23.44 0.81
N LYS A 98 29.03 -22.92 0.03
CA LYS A 98 29.33 -23.41 -1.32
C LYS A 98 29.84 -24.85 -1.30
N THR A 99 30.72 -25.18 -0.35
CA THR A 99 31.26 -26.54 -0.20
C THR A 99 30.15 -27.53 0.10
N ILE A 100 29.28 -27.21 1.08
CA ILE A 100 28.11 -28.02 1.42
C ILE A 100 27.21 -28.23 0.19
N VAL A 101 26.89 -27.17 -0.56
CA VAL A 101 26.03 -27.29 -1.75
C VAL A 101 26.69 -28.14 -2.84
N ASN A 102 28.00 -28.06 -3.03
CA ASN A 102 28.69 -28.80 -4.10
C ASN A 102 28.87 -30.29 -3.80
N GLU A 103 29.06 -30.66 -2.53
CA GLU A 103 29.21 -32.07 -2.12
C GLU A 103 27.96 -32.90 -2.40
N TYR A 104 26.81 -32.24 -2.42
CA TYR A 104 25.51 -32.85 -2.61
C TYR A 104 24.90 -32.21 -3.85
N GLY A 105 25.23 -32.71 -5.05
CA GLY A 105 24.58 -32.40 -6.34
C GLY A 105 24.72 -30.98 -6.92
N GLY A 106 25.14 -29.99 -6.14
CA GLY A 106 25.34 -28.62 -6.60
C GLY A 106 24.06 -27.78 -6.66
N SER A 107 24.20 -26.58 -7.23
CA SER A 107 23.12 -25.58 -7.24
C SER A 107 21.91 -25.92 -8.14
N ALA A 108 21.96 -27.00 -8.93
CA ALA A 108 20.96 -27.37 -9.94
C ALA A 108 20.06 -28.54 -9.54
N SER A 109 20.20 -29.01 -8.30
CA SER A 109 19.60 -30.25 -7.81
C SER A 109 18.64 -29.98 -6.65
N ASP A 110 17.65 -30.86 -6.50
CA ASP A 110 16.46 -30.66 -5.66
C ASP A 110 16.69 -30.92 -4.16
N TRP A 111 17.67 -30.23 -3.55
CA TRP A 111 18.12 -30.46 -2.15
C TRP A 111 17.22 -29.92 -1.03
N TRP A 112 15.91 -29.79 -1.27
CA TRP A 112 14.98 -29.17 -0.32
C TRP A 112 13.91 -30.13 0.23
N LEU A 113 13.97 -31.42 -0.12
CA LEU A 113 12.91 -32.39 0.22
C LEU A 113 13.25 -33.36 1.36
N GLU A 114 14.52 -33.47 1.75
CA GLU A 114 14.97 -34.32 2.86
C GLU A 114 15.89 -33.52 3.78
N GLU A 115 15.60 -33.59 5.09
CA GLU A 115 16.23 -32.87 6.20
C GLU A 115 17.67 -32.45 5.89
N PHE A 116 17.91 -31.13 5.85
CA PHE A 116 19.16 -30.56 5.34
C PHE A 116 20.38 -31.11 6.07
N ASP A 117 20.34 -31.15 7.40
CA ASP A 117 21.37 -31.73 8.25
C ASP A 117 20.78 -32.93 9.00
N ASN A 118 21.33 -34.12 8.77
CA ASN A 118 20.89 -35.39 9.35
C ASN A 118 22.11 -36.25 9.71
N GLU A 119 21.92 -37.44 10.27
CA GLU A 119 23.03 -38.30 10.70
C GLU A 119 24.00 -38.65 9.55
N GLU A 120 23.50 -38.78 8.30
CA GLU A 120 24.32 -39.11 7.13
C GLU A 120 25.13 -37.91 6.61
N ARG A 121 24.53 -36.71 6.59
CA ARG A 121 25.18 -35.48 6.09
C ARG A 121 26.05 -34.81 7.16
N SER A 122 25.54 -34.77 8.39
CA SER A 122 26.16 -34.26 9.63
C SER A 122 26.95 -32.96 9.43
N PHE A 123 26.37 -31.95 8.78
CA PHE A 123 26.98 -30.63 8.59
C PHE A 123 27.26 -29.94 9.92
N LYS A 124 26.37 -30.11 10.90
CA LYS A 124 26.38 -29.43 12.21
C LYS A 124 26.62 -27.93 12.05
N GLY A 125 25.92 -27.33 11.09
CA GLY A 125 26.06 -25.93 10.71
C GLY A 125 25.44 -25.01 11.75
N VAL A 126 26.13 -23.92 12.08
CA VAL A 126 25.72 -22.91 13.04
C VAL A 126 25.85 -21.55 12.40
N VAL A 127 24.82 -20.72 12.56
CA VAL A 127 24.75 -19.35 12.04
C VAL A 127 24.70 -18.40 13.22
N THR A 128 25.65 -17.47 13.28
CA THR A 128 25.61 -16.33 14.20
C THR A 128 25.31 -15.06 13.43
N PHE A 129 24.44 -14.20 13.95
CA PHE A 129 24.06 -12.96 13.29
C PHE A 129 23.52 -11.97 14.29
N ASP A 130 23.47 -10.70 13.89
CA ASP A 130 22.91 -9.66 14.72
C ASP A 130 21.60 -9.11 14.18
N LEU A 131 20.76 -8.75 15.13
CA LEU A 131 19.66 -7.82 14.94
C LEU A 131 19.89 -6.57 15.76
N ARG A 132 19.36 -5.46 15.29
CA ARG A 132 19.40 -4.20 16.00
C ARG A 132 18.03 -3.87 16.55
N HIS A 133 17.95 -3.57 17.84
CA HIS A 133 16.72 -3.07 18.43
C HIS A 133 16.40 -1.69 17.81
N PRO A 134 15.21 -1.50 17.19
CA PRO A 134 14.94 -0.30 16.39
C PRO A 134 14.86 0.99 17.21
N TYR A 135 14.52 0.90 18.50
CA TYR A 135 14.36 2.08 19.38
C TYR A 135 15.58 2.38 20.24
N SER A 136 16.24 1.39 20.85
CA SER A 136 17.45 1.58 21.67
C SER A 136 18.76 1.55 20.86
N GLY A 137 18.76 0.91 19.68
CA GLY A 137 19.97 0.70 18.88
C GLY A 137 20.87 -0.43 19.37
N GLU A 138 20.47 -1.11 20.45
CA GLU A 138 21.16 -2.27 21.03
C GLU A 138 21.34 -3.38 19.97
N VAL A 139 22.53 -3.97 19.97
CA VAL A 139 22.87 -5.09 19.07
C VAL A 139 22.62 -6.39 19.80
N ILE A 140 21.74 -7.21 19.23
CA ILE A 140 21.31 -8.50 19.75
C ILE A 140 21.95 -9.58 18.89
N THR A 141 22.99 -10.22 19.40
CA THR A 141 23.68 -11.33 18.73
C THR A 141 22.95 -12.64 19.01
N LEU A 142 22.58 -13.35 17.94
CA LEU A 142 21.85 -14.60 17.97
C LEU A 142 22.68 -15.71 17.37
N GLU A 143 22.54 -16.91 17.92
CA GLU A 143 23.07 -18.15 17.36
C GLU A 143 21.90 -19.11 17.07
N ARG A 144 21.89 -19.68 15.86
CA ARG A 144 20.86 -20.62 15.41
C ARG A 144 21.47 -21.72 14.55
N PRO A 145 20.91 -22.94 14.54
CA PRO A 145 21.29 -23.97 13.57
C PRO A 145 21.08 -23.50 12.13
N LEU A 146 21.97 -23.91 11.23
CA LEU A 146 21.80 -23.72 9.79
C LEU A 146 20.68 -24.63 9.29
N ALA A 147 19.51 -24.05 8.98
CA ALA A 147 18.36 -24.81 8.52
C ALA A 147 18.53 -25.29 7.07
N ARG A 148 19.12 -24.46 6.21
CA ARG A 148 19.58 -24.82 4.85
C ARG A 148 20.45 -23.73 4.23
N THR A 149 21.03 -24.04 3.07
CA THR A 149 21.68 -23.06 2.20
C THR A 149 20.73 -22.63 1.08
N SER A 150 20.51 -21.32 0.93
CA SER A 150 19.80 -20.76 -0.22
C SER A 150 20.78 -20.28 -1.28
N VAL A 151 20.52 -20.62 -2.54
CA VAL A 151 21.36 -20.24 -3.68
C VAL A 151 20.65 -19.18 -4.52
N ILE A 152 21.10 -17.93 -4.39
CA ILE A 152 20.56 -16.78 -5.13
C ILE A 152 21.41 -16.54 -6.36
N ARG A 153 20.91 -16.93 -7.53
CA ARG A 153 21.60 -16.68 -8.79
C ARG A 153 21.33 -15.26 -9.27
N SER A 154 22.39 -14.45 -9.37
CA SER A 154 22.33 -13.15 -10.05
C SER A 154 22.40 -13.36 -11.56
N ARG A 155 21.78 -12.46 -12.33
CA ARG A 155 21.86 -12.47 -13.79
C ARG A 155 23.06 -11.71 -14.35
N THR A 156 23.76 -10.93 -13.53
CA THR A 156 24.96 -10.17 -13.90
C THR A 156 26.26 -10.78 -13.37
N SER A 157 26.16 -11.81 -12.52
CA SER A 157 27.31 -12.52 -11.96
C SER A 157 27.17 -14.01 -12.31
N ALA A 158 28.24 -14.59 -12.85
CA ALA A 158 28.33 -16.03 -13.07
C ALA A 158 28.36 -16.81 -11.74
N THR A 159 28.80 -16.17 -10.66
CA THR A 159 28.87 -16.76 -9.32
C THR A 159 27.54 -16.55 -8.58
N PRO A 160 26.86 -17.63 -8.13
CA PRO A 160 25.71 -17.54 -7.26
C PRO A 160 26.08 -16.95 -5.89
N ILE A 161 25.12 -16.29 -5.25
CA ILE A 161 25.22 -15.82 -3.88
C ILE A 161 24.61 -16.89 -2.97
N TYR A 162 25.40 -17.42 -2.05
CA TYR A 162 24.92 -18.37 -1.04
C TYR A 162 24.48 -17.60 0.20
N ARG A 163 23.33 -17.97 0.76
CA ARG A 163 22.78 -17.35 1.98
C ARG A 163 22.40 -18.42 2.99
N PRO A 164 22.70 -18.20 4.29
CA PRO A 164 22.20 -19.07 5.33
C PRO A 164 20.70 -18.83 5.54
N VAL A 165 19.99 -19.91 5.79
CA VAL A 165 18.60 -19.92 6.23
C VAL A 165 18.56 -20.42 7.67
N VAL A 166 17.78 -19.74 8.50
CA VAL A 166 17.52 -20.13 9.89
C VAL A 166 16.01 -20.22 10.12
N LYS A 167 15.58 -20.98 11.13
CA LYS A 167 14.18 -21.02 11.56
C LYS A 167 13.94 -19.97 12.64
N ILE A 168 12.91 -19.14 12.46
CA ILE A 168 12.52 -18.09 13.39
C ILE A 168 10.99 -18.11 13.55
N PRO A 169 10.44 -18.25 14.77
CA PRO A 169 9.02 -18.10 15.02
C PRO A 169 8.59 -16.63 14.86
N MET A 170 7.85 -16.36 13.78
CA MET A 170 7.33 -15.04 13.45
C MET A 170 5.83 -15.00 13.68
N ARG A 171 5.33 -13.95 14.35
CA ARG A 171 3.90 -13.71 14.51
C ARG A 171 3.42 -12.58 13.61
N ILE A 172 2.35 -12.85 12.86
CA ILE A 172 1.61 -11.88 12.03
C ILE A 172 0.13 -12.14 12.24
N ALA A 173 -0.67 -11.08 12.44
CA ALA A 173 -2.13 -11.21 12.59
C ALA A 173 -2.57 -12.24 13.66
N GLY A 174 -1.83 -12.32 14.77
CA GLY A 174 -2.11 -13.27 15.85
C GLY A 174 -1.64 -14.71 15.60
N LYS A 175 -1.19 -15.08 14.40
CA LYS A 175 -0.69 -16.42 14.08
C LYS A 175 0.84 -16.45 14.13
N THR A 176 1.39 -17.35 14.95
CA THR A 176 2.83 -17.64 15.01
C THR A 176 3.17 -18.81 14.10
N VAL A 177 4.18 -18.63 13.25
CA VAL A 177 4.67 -19.66 12.32
C VAL A 177 6.17 -19.78 12.47
N GLU A 178 6.66 -21.00 12.71
CA GLU A 178 8.09 -21.30 12.63
C GLU A 178 8.54 -21.21 11.17
N THR A 179 9.20 -20.12 10.82
CA THR A 179 9.43 -19.72 9.44
C THR A 179 10.89 -19.92 9.08
N GLU A 180 11.15 -20.52 7.92
CA GLU A 180 12.48 -20.48 7.31
C GLU A 180 12.75 -19.10 6.71
N VAL A 181 13.82 -18.46 7.18
CA VAL A 181 14.15 -17.09 6.84
C VAL A 181 15.56 -16.99 6.27
N ASN A 182 15.66 -16.42 5.08
CA ASN A 182 16.94 -16.01 4.49
C ASN A 182 17.49 -14.77 5.21
N LEU A 183 18.71 -14.87 5.75
CA LEU A 183 19.42 -13.73 6.31
C LEU A 183 20.12 -12.95 5.19
N THR A 184 19.85 -11.64 5.10
CA THR A 184 20.44 -10.78 4.07
C THR A 184 20.54 -9.34 4.55
N ASP A 185 21.49 -8.58 3.99
CA ASP A 185 21.44 -7.13 4.14
C ASP A 185 20.23 -6.58 3.38
N ARG A 186 19.33 -5.89 4.11
CA ARG A 186 18.13 -5.24 3.57
C ARG A 186 18.11 -3.73 3.85
N SER A 187 19.24 -3.13 4.22
CA SER A 187 19.37 -1.69 4.49
C SER A 187 18.90 -0.81 3.33
N GLY A 188 19.10 -1.25 2.09
CA GLY A 188 18.64 -0.57 0.87
C GLY A 188 17.16 -0.76 0.52
N PHE A 189 16.39 -1.53 1.29
CA PHE A 189 15.01 -1.87 0.98
C PHE A 189 14.01 -1.01 1.76
N THR A 190 12.74 -1.05 1.37
CA THR A 190 11.66 -0.31 2.04
C THR A 190 11.24 -0.92 3.36
N ALA A 191 11.37 -2.25 3.51
CA ALA A 191 10.98 -3.00 4.70
C ALA A 191 12.11 -3.95 5.13
N PRO A 192 12.41 -4.04 6.45
CA PRO A 192 13.44 -4.92 6.99
C PRO A 192 13.08 -6.40 6.85
N ILE A 193 11.79 -6.74 6.74
CA ILE A 193 11.32 -8.11 6.55
C ILE A 193 10.48 -8.19 5.26
N LEU A 194 10.72 -9.22 4.45
CA LEU A 194 9.86 -9.63 3.34
C LEU A 194 9.32 -11.02 3.66
N ILE A 195 7.99 -11.13 3.70
CA ILE A 195 7.26 -12.36 3.99
C ILE A 195 6.88 -13.01 2.66
N GLY A 196 7.43 -14.19 2.39
CA GLY A 196 7.19 -14.96 1.17
C GLY A 196 6.51 -16.30 1.46
N LYS A 197 6.55 -17.22 0.49
CA LYS A 197 5.86 -18.52 0.57
C LYS A 197 6.23 -19.36 1.80
N THR A 198 7.48 -19.32 2.27
CA THR A 198 7.87 -20.06 3.50
C THR A 198 7.10 -19.65 4.75
N PHE A 199 6.49 -18.46 4.78
CA PHE A 199 5.48 -18.10 5.79
C PHE A 199 4.06 -18.28 5.25
N LEU A 200 3.76 -17.82 4.02
CA LEU A 200 2.38 -17.69 3.53
C LEU A 200 1.69 -19.03 3.29
N THR A 201 2.43 -20.03 2.80
CA THR A 201 1.90 -21.35 2.47
C THR A 201 1.22 -21.96 3.69
N ASN A 202 -0.03 -22.40 3.54
CA ASN A 202 -0.93 -22.92 4.58
C ASN A 202 -1.35 -21.93 5.67
N ASN A 203 -0.93 -20.65 5.60
CA ASN A 203 -1.09 -19.73 6.71
C ASN A 203 -1.93 -18.50 6.42
N ALA A 204 -1.85 -17.95 5.21
CA ALA A 204 -2.48 -16.67 4.91
C ALA A 204 -2.82 -16.50 3.43
N TRP A 205 -3.88 -15.74 3.18
CA TRP A 205 -4.17 -15.08 1.91
C TRP A 205 -3.63 -13.65 1.95
N VAL A 206 -3.51 -13.00 0.78
CA VAL A 206 -2.98 -11.63 0.69
C VAL A 206 -3.86 -10.75 -0.19
N MET A 207 -4.31 -9.62 0.35
CA MET A 207 -5.07 -8.58 -0.35
C MET A 207 -4.18 -7.34 -0.55
N ALA A 208 -3.59 -7.22 -1.74
CA ALA A 208 -2.58 -6.19 -2.02
C ALA A 208 -3.11 -4.75 -2.02
N GLY A 209 -4.44 -4.58 -2.09
CA GLY A 209 -5.12 -3.28 -2.04
C GLY A 209 -5.16 -2.64 -0.65
N TYR A 210 -4.69 -3.32 0.39
CA TYR A 210 -4.69 -2.84 1.76
C TYR A 210 -3.32 -2.90 2.42
N ASP A 211 -2.99 -1.93 3.26
CA ASP A 211 -1.91 -2.00 4.23
C ASP A 211 -2.49 -2.13 5.65
N TYR A 212 -1.89 -2.94 6.51
CA TYR A 212 -2.32 -3.18 7.90
C TYR A 212 -3.82 -3.52 8.01
N LEU A 213 -4.27 -4.48 7.17
CA LEU A 213 -5.68 -4.85 7.07
C LEU A 213 -6.19 -5.40 8.40
N GLN A 214 -5.38 -6.23 9.05
CA GLN A 214 -5.77 -6.95 10.26
C GLN A 214 -5.94 -6.05 11.49
N THR A 215 -5.32 -4.86 11.50
CA THR A 215 -5.45 -3.88 12.60
C THR A 215 -6.38 -2.72 12.27
N GLN A 216 -7.07 -2.77 11.12
CA GLN A 216 -7.94 -1.68 10.67
C GLN A 216 -9.04 -1.35 11.68
N ASP A 217 -9.71 -2.37 12.23
CA ASP A 217 -10.85 -2.17 13.13
C ASP A 217 -10.46 -1.49 14.44
N ASP A 218 -9.22 -1.74 14.89
CA ASP A 218 -8.62 -1.18 16.11
C ASP A 218 -7.96 0.18 15.89
N ALA A 219 -7.84 0.63 14.63
CA ALA A 219 -7.24 1.92 14.30
C ALA A 219 -7.92 3.06 15.04
N LEU A 220 -7.13 3.98 15.58
CA LEU A 220 -7.65 5.10 16.34
C LEU A 220 -8.18 6.19 15.41
N VAL A 221 -9.36 6.70 15.76
CA VAL A 221 -9.99 7.79 15.02
C VAL A 221 -9.37 9.10 15.50
N ILE A 222 -8.70 9.80 14.60
CA ILE A 222 -8.11 11.11 14.86
C ILE A 222 -8.78 12.22 14.06
N GLY A 223 -8.78 13.45 14.57
CA GLY A 223 -9.16 14.62 13.77
C GLY A 223 -8.03 15.19 12.93
N ARG A 224 -8.27 16.36 12.34
CA ARG A 224 -7.43 16.89 11.25
C ARG A 224 -6.10 17.52 11.67
N LYS A 225 -5.96 17.95 12.92
CA LYS A 225 -4.72 18.57 13.44
C LYS A 225 -4.71 18.61 14.96
N GLY A 226 -3.55 18.83 15.56
CA GLY A 226 -3.49 18.93 17.02
C GLY A 226 -2.09 19.12 17.55
N SER A 227 -1.86 18.56 18.72
CA SER A 227 -0.56 18.43 19.37
C SER A 227 -0.38 17.01 19.88
N GLY A 228 0.87 16.64 20.06
CA GLY A 228 1.30 15.47 20.81
C GLY A 228 2.66 15.78 21.43
N GLU A 229 3.34 14.77 21.93
CA GLU A 229 4.64 14.94 22.60
C GLU A 229 5.66 13.96 22.01
N ILE A 230 6.92 14.40 21.97
CA ILE A 230 8.08 13.57 21.64
C ILE A 230 9.12 13.86 22.72
N ASP A 231 9.53 12.86 23.50
CA ASP A 231 10.48 13.04 24.61
C ASP A 231 10.12 14.20 25.56
N ASP A 232 8.85 14.28 25.93
CA ASP A 232 8.25 15.33 26.77
C ASP A 232 8.27 16.74 26.15
N VAL A 233 8.65 16.86 24.87
CA VAL A 233 8.59 18.11 24.12
C VAL A 233 7.25 18.20 23.38
N PRO A 234 6.39 19.19 23.69
CA PRO A 234 5.11 19.34 23.02
C PRO A 234 5.32 19.79 21.56
N VAL A 235 4.76 19.05 20.61
CA VAL A 235 4.88 19.31 19.17
C VAL A 235 3.53 19.58 18.54
N GLY A 236 3.47 20.55 17.62
CA GLY A 236 2.33 20.71 16.74
C GLY A 236 2.30 19.63 15.67
N VAL A 237 1.13 19.06 15.41
CA VAL A 237 0.96 17.93 14.48
C VAL A 237 0.01 18.28 13.33
N SER A 238 0.45 18.00 12.10
CA SER A 238 -0.36 18.02 10.88
C SER A 238 -0.35 16.66 10.18
N LEU A 239 -1.25 16.46 9.22
CA LEU A 239 -1.42 15.21 8.49
C LEU A 239 -1.14 15.42 7.00
N SER A 240 -0.62 14.39 6.31
CA SER A 240 -0.42 14.40 4.87
C SER A 240 -1.05 13.18 4.21
N LEU A 241 -1.98 13.43 3.29
CA LEU A 241 -2.60 12.42 2.45
C LEU A 241 -1.81 12.17 1.15
N LYS A 242 -0.76 12.95 0.86
CA LYS A 242 0.03 12.84 -0.38
C LYS A 242 1.43 12.23 -0.16
N ASN A 243 1.98 12.35 1.06
CA ASN A 243 3.32 11.87 1.37
C ASN A 243 3.29 10.59 2.21
N ASN A 244 4.08 9.58 1.84
CA ASN A 244 4.15 8.32 2.57
C ASN A 244 4.90 8.45 3.90
N HIS A 245 6.04 9.14 3.91
CA HIS A 245 6.90 9.27 5.09
C HIS A 245 6.47 10.44 5.98
N SER A 246 6.46 10.20 7.29
CA SER A 246 6.33 11.25 8.29
C SER A 246 7.62 12.07 8.38
N ILE A 247 7.49 13.35 8.73
CA ILE A 247 8.61 14.30 8.83
C ILE A 247 8.55 15.05 10.15
N LEU A 248 9.70 15.17 10.80
CA LEU A 248 9.87 15.91 12.05
C LEU A 248 10.80 17.11 11.86
N HIS A 249 10.43 18.24 12.46
CA HIS A 249 11.31 19.39 12.58
C HIS A 249 12.52 19.05 13.44
N ALA A 250 13.70 19.23 12.88
CA ALA A 250 14.96 19.09 13.59
C ALA A 250 16.00 20.08 13.05
N THR A 251 16.86 20.58 13.93
CA THR A 251 18.03 21.41 13.60
C THR A 251 19.29 20.80 14.22
N ASN A 252 20.47 21.29 13.85
CA ASN A 252 21.76 20.81 14.37
C ASN A 252 21.92 19.28 14.28
N ILE A 253 21.51 18.70 13.15
CA ILE A 253 21.47 17.25 12.92
C ILE A 253 22.91 16.74 12.73
N GLU A 254 23.33 15.85 13.61
CA GLU A 254 24.64 15.20 13.61
C GLU A 254 24.48 13.69 13.49
N ILE A 255 25.08 13.09 12.46
CA ILE A 255 25.05 11.65 12.23
C ILE A 255 26.37 11.06 12.70
N ASN A 256 26.31 10.09 13.60
CA ASN A 256 27.44 9.27 13.99
C ASN A 256 27.34 7.91 13.27
N GLU A 257 28.09 7.77 12.18
CA GLU A 257 28.11 6.55 11.35
C GLU A 257 28.67 5.33 12.12
N MET A 258 29.63 5.54 13.03
CA MET A 258 30.24 4.44 13.80
C MET A 258 29.23 3.83 14.78
N ASN A 259 28.48 4.67 15.49
CA ASN A 259 27.48 4.23 16.46
C ASN A 259 26.09 4.05 15.83
N ARG A 260 25.95 4.34 14.54
CA ARG A 260 24.67 4.37 13.80
C ARG A 260 23.59 5.11 14.58
N SER A 261 23.89 6.33 14.98
CA SER A 261 22.98 7.18 15.75
C SER A 261 22.89 8.58 15.15
N VAL A 262 21.81 9.28 15.46
CA VAL A 262 21.58 10.66 15.04
C VAL A 262 21.23 11.50 16.25
N SER A 263 21.98 12.58 16.45
CA SER A 263 21.70 13.59 17.47
C SER A 263 21.16 14.85 16.82
N PHE A 264 20.13 15.47 17.39
CA PHE A 264 19.55 16.70 16.85
C PHE A 264 18.83 17.50 17.93
N ASP A 265 18.56 18.76 17.61
CA ASP A 265 17.75 19.64 18.47
C ASP A 265 16.29 19.48 18.09
N LEU A 266 15.51 18.95 19.04
CA LEU A 266 14.06 18.84 18.97
C LEU A 266 13.45 20.11 19.54
N SER A 267 12.98 21.00 18.66
CA SER A 267 12.26 22.21 19.05
C SER A 267 10.75 22.02 18.88
N GLY A 268 10.02 22.14 19.98
CA GLY A 268 8.58 22.04 20.09
C GLY A 268 7.85 23.37 20.01
N ARG A 269 6.64 23.40 20.57
CA ARG A 269 5.91 24.63 20.88
C ARG A 269 6.48 25.27 22.16
N GLU A 270 6.12 26.54 22.39
CA GLU A 270 6.47 27.26 23.62
C GLU A 270 7.98 27.32 23.87
N GLU A 271 8.77 27.37 22.79
CA GLU A 271 10.24 27.41 22.80
C GLU A 271 10.92 26.21 23.48
N ALA A 272 10.15 25.17 23.84
CA ALA A 272 10.67 23.93 24.41
C ALA A 272 11.67 23.29 23.42
N THR A 273 12.91 23.14 23.85
CA THR A 273 13.97 22.55 23.02
C THR A 273 14.74 21.51 23.83
N LYS A 274 15.00 20.35 23.21
CA LYS A 274 15.76 19.25 23.82
C LYS A 274 16.73 18.67 22.81
N ARG A 275 18.00 18.48 23.21
CA ARG A 275 18.94 17.67 22.44
C ARG A 275 18.60 16.20 22.66
N VAL A 276 18.31 15.48 21.59
CA VAL A 276 17.94 14.06 21.64
C VAL A 276 18.86 13.25 20.72
N THR A 277 19.00 11.95 21.02
CA THR A 277 19.77 11.01 20.21
C THR A 277 18.97 9.73 20.01
N TYR A 278 18.82 9.30 18.77
CA TYR A 278 18.14 8.05 18.42
C TYR A 278 18.97 7.19 17.47
N PRO A 279 18.71 5.88 17.40
CA PRO A 279 19.31 5.01 16.39
C PRO A 279 18.96 5.46 14.98
N LEU A 280 19.97 5.47 14.10
CA LEU A 280 19.80 5.69 12.67
C LEU A 280 19.22 4.43 12.04
N GLU A 281 17.98 4.50 11.56
CA GLU A 281 17.38 3.42 10.77
C GLU A 281 18.06 3.35 9.40
N LYS A 282 18.01 4.47 8.65
CA LYS A 282 18.68 4.61 7.34
C LYS A 282 18.72 6.07 6.87
N MET A 283 19.48 6.32 5.80
CA MET A 283 19.40 7.56 5.04
C MET A 283 18.32 7.45 3.95
N LEU A 284 17.25 8.23 4.09
CA LEU A 284 16.16 8.31 3.12
C LEU A 284 16.49 9.31 2.00
N SER A 285 16.49 8.87 0.75
CA SER A 285 16.60 9.77 -0.40
C SER A 285 15.24 10.35 -0.78
N ILE A 286 15.13 11.68 -0.87
CA ILE A 286 13.95 12.40 -1.38
C ILE A 286 14.45 13.40 -2.43
N GLY A 287 14.11 13.16 -3.70
CA GLY A 287 14.74 13.87 -4.82
C GLY A 287 16.25 13.63 -4.81
N ASP A 288 17.01 14.72 -4.89
CA ASP A 288 18.49 14.68 -4.87
C ASP A 288 19.09 14.80 -3.48
N GLN A 289 18.25 14.92 -2.44
CA GLN A 289 18.70 15.11 -1.06
C GLN A 289 18.49 13.83 -0.22
N THR A 290 19.32 13.66 0.80
CA THR A 290 19.22 12.57 1.77
C THR A 290 18.95 13.11 3.16
N TYR A 291 18.13 12.38 3.91
CA TYR A 291 17.71 12.75 5.26
C TYR A 291 17.82 11.54 6.19
N PRO A 292 18.30 11.70 7.43
CA PRO A 292 18.30 10.61 8.39
C PRO A 292 16.87 10.25 8.79
N LEU A 293 16.60 8.95 8.81
CA LEU A 293 15.35 8.34 9.21
C LEU A 293 15.54 7.70 10.59
N VAL A 294 14.67 8.02 11.55
CA VAL A 294 14.76 7.56 12.94
C VAL A 294 13.36 7.22 13.49
N TYR A 295 13.29 6.29 14.42
CA TYR A 295 12.10 6.09 15.24
C TYR A 295 12.14 7.05 16.43
N VAL A 296 11.06 7.82 16.63
CA VAL A 296 10.90 8.70 17.80
C VAL A 296 9.69 8.26 18.62
N PRO A 297 9.75 8.27 19.96
CA PRO A 297 8.57 8.05 20.79
C PRO A 297 7.59 9.21 20.56
N PHE A 298 6.34 8.89 20.29
CA PHE A 298 5.29 9.86 20.06
C PHE A 298 4.03 9.48 20.82
N SER A 299 3.53 10.42 21.62
CA SER A 299 2.31 10.27 22.40
C SER A 299 1.27 11.33 22.08
N ILE A 300 0.00 10.99 22.30
CA ILE A 300 -1.13 11.91 22.26
C ILE A 300 -1.92 11.72 23.56
N GLY A 301 -1.56 12.49 24.58
CA GLY A 301 -2.05 12.28 25.94
C GLY A 301 -1.72 10.87 26.45
N ASP A 302 -2.61 10.30 27.24
CA ASP A 302 -2.56 8.93 27.76
C ASP A 302 -3.16 7.89 26.80
N GLN A 303 -3.81 8.34 25.71
CA GLN A 303 -4.61 7.48 24.84
C GLN A 303 -3.79 6.73 23.77
N PHE A 304 -2.62 7.27 23.43
CA PHE A 304 -1.71 6.75 22.40
C PHE A 304 -0.25 7.01 22.79
N SER A 305 0.59 5.97 22.69
CA SER A 305 2.04 6.05 22.87
C SER A 305 2.70 4.97 22.03
N GLU A 306 3.42 5.35 20.99
CA GLU A 306 4.07 4.46 20.03
C GLU A 306 5.35 5.10 19.49
N HIS A 307 6.22 4.30 18.86
CA HIS A 307 7.34 4.84 18.09
C HIS A 307 6.93 5.09 16.63
N VAL A 308 7.13 6.31 16.15
CA VAL A 308 6.83 6.71 14.77
C VAL A 308 8.10 6.94 13.98
N LEU A 309 8.14 6.41 12.76
CA LEU A 309 9.28 6.56 11.86
C LEU A 309 9.21 7.91 11.14
N VAL A 310 10.20 8.78 11.37
CA VAL A 310 10.26 10.13 10.81
C VAL A 310 11.60 10.37 10.14
N TYR A 311 11.60 11.13 9.05
CA TYR A 311 12.85 11.74 8.58
C TYR A 311 12.99 13.14 9.16
N LEU A 312 14.24 13.50 9.46
CA LEU A 312 14.57 14.76 10.13
C LEU A 312 14.90 15.83 9.10
N LYS A 313 14.27 16.99 9.22
CA LYS A 313 14.51 18.14 8.34
C LYS A 313 14.17 19.44 9.05
N ASP A 314 14.85 20.52 8.69
CA ASP A 314 14.40 21.85 9.09
C ASP A 314 13.02 22.18 8.49
N ARG A 315 12.07 22.46 9.38
CA ARG A 315 10.68 22.81 9.10
C ARG A 315 10.27 24.09 9.82
N SER A 316 11.22 24.92 10.24
CA SER A 316 11.00 26.19 10.97
C SER A 316 10.00 27.13 10.28
N LYS A 317 9.88 27.05 8.95
CA LYS A 317 8.91 27.82 8.15
C LYS A 317 7.46 27.34 8.27
N PHE A 318 7.20 26.19 8.88
CA PHE A 318 5.87 25.61 9.03
C PHE A 318 5.37 25.74 10.47
N SER A 319 4.06 25.91 10.64
CA SER A 319 3.43 26.07 11.97
C SER A 319 3.32 24.78 12.79
N THR A 320 3.67 23.62 12.23
CA THR A 320 3.66 22.32 12.92
C THR A 320 4.99 21.61 12.75
N GLN A 321 5.55 21.16 13.87
CA GLN A 321 6.84 20.46 13.95
C GLN A 321 6.76 19.06 13.33
N LEU A 322 5.71 18.30 13.63
CA LEU A 322 5.49 16.95 13.11
C LEU A 322 4.42 16.96 12.02
N ARG A 323 4.70 16.29 10.90
CA ARG A 323 3.68 15.97 9.89
C ARG A 323 3.64 14.46 9.66
N LEU A 324 2.51 13.84 9.99
CA LEU A 324 2.29 12.40 9.81
C LEU A 324 1.99 12.09 8.35
N GLY A 325 2.77 11.18 7.76
CA GLY A 325 2.57 10.65 6.41
C GLY A 325 1.73 9.36 6.42
N GLN A 326 1.36 8.90 5.23
CA GLN A 326 0.47 7.74 5.07
C GLN A 326 0.99 6.49 5.78
N ASN A 327 2.29 6.18 5.78
CA ASN A 327 2.80 4.97 6.44
C ASN A 327 2.48 4.92 7.95
N THR A 328 2.55 6.07 8.62
CA THR A 328 2.18 6.17 10.04
C THR A 328 0.66 6.16 10.21
N LEU A 329 -0.06 6.86 9.34
CA LEU A 329 -1.53 6.91 9.36
C LEU A 329 -2.13 5.52 9.13
N SER A 330 -1.73 4.81 8.09
CA SER A 330 -2.20 3.47 7.75
C SER A 330 -1.88 2.45 8.82
N ARG A 331 -0.85 2.66 9.62
CA ARG A 331 -0.52 1.75 10.72
C ARG A 331 -1.43 1.94 11.93
N PHE A 332 -1.69 3.19 12.33
CA PHE A 332 -2.28 3.47 13.65
C PHE A 332 -3.66 4.14 13.61
N PHE A 333 -4.02 4.82 12.51
CA PHE A 333 -5.08 5.83 12.52
C PHE A 333 -6.07 5.73 11.36
N VAL A 334 -7.24 6.32 11.56
CA VAL A 334 -8.17 6.79 10.52
C VAL A 334 -8.56 8.22 10.86
N ILE A 335 -8.92 9.04 9.87
CA ILE A 335 -9.08 10.49 10.08
C ILE A 335 -10.54 10.90 9.95
N ASP A 336 -11.17 11.37 11.04
CA ASP A 336 -12.47 12.02 10.99
C ASP A 336 -12.32 13.50 10.61
N THR A 337 -12.83 13.85 9.44
CA THR A 337 -12.71 15.20 8.89
C THR A 337 -13.56 16.24 9.63
N GLN A 338 -14.59 15.83 10.37
CA GLN A 338 -15.41 16.74 11.20
C GLN A 338 -14.68 17.12 12.49
N SER A 339 -13.88 16.21 13.03
CA SER A 339 -13.08 16.44 14.23
C SER A 339 -11.90 17.35 13.95
N LYS A 340 -11.76 18.42 14.76
CA LYS A 340 -10.62 19.34 14.64
C LYS A 340 -9.40 18.80 15.36
N GLU A 341 -9.58 18.28 16.57
CA GLU A 341 -8.53 17.80 17.49
C GLU A 341 -8.03 16.41 17.12
N LEU A 342 -6.76 16.11 17.36
CA LEU A 342 -6.18 14.80 17.06
C LEU A 342 -6.90 13.70 17.81
N LEU A 343 -6.95 13.69 19.14
CA LEU A 343 -7.79 12.78 19.90
C LEU A 343 -8.78 13.60 20.71
N GLY A 344 -10.05 13.19 20.66
CA GLY A 344 -11.08 13.78 21.52
C GLY A 344 -10.93 13.32 22.98
N SER A 345 -11.87 13.75 23.82
CA SER A 345 -11.91 13.37 25.25
C SER A 345 -12.12 11.87 25.50
N LYS A 346 -12.51 11.09 24.47
CA LYS A 346 -12.64 9.64 24.55
C LYS A 346 -11.96 8.98 23.36
N LYS A 347 -11.19 7.94 23.66
CA LYS A 347 -10.59 7.04 22.67
C LYS A 347 -11.70 6.36 21.87
N GLN A 348 -11.64 6.46 20.54
CA GLN A 348 -12.58 5.81 19.63
C GLN A 348 -11.81 5.02 18.58
N THR A 349 -12.18 3.75 18.40
CA THR A 349 -11.65 2.89 17.34
C THR A 349 -12.46 3.06 16.05
N PHE A 350 -11.89 2.65 14.92
CA PHE A 350 -12.55 2.70 13.63
C PHE A 350 -13.82 1.85 13.61
N ALA A 351 -13.77 0.61 14.12
CA ALA A 351 -14.96 -0.24 14.24
C ALA A 351 -16.09 0.42 15.05
N ALA A 352 -15.76 1.14 16.12
CA ALA A 352 -16.73 1.91 16.88
C ALA A 352 -17.30 3.09 16.08
N ARG A 353 -16.46 3.78 15.30
CA ARG A 353 -16.84 4.92 14.46
C ARG A 353 -17.72 4.54 13.27
N LEU A 354 -17.55 3.33 12.74
CA LEU A 354 -18.38 2.80 11.65
C LEU A 354 -19.86 2.61 12.05
N LYS A 355 -20.17 2.46 13.35
CA LYS A 355 -21.55 2.29 13.84
C LYS A 355 -22.44 3.49 13.53
N SER A 356 -21.89 4.71 13.41
CA SER A 356 -22.62 5.90 12.98
C SER A 356 -22.69 6.09 11.47
N LYS A 357 -22.20 5.12 10.69
CA LYS A 357 -22.27 5.05 9.22
C LYS A 357 -21.71 6.31 8.52
N PRO A 358 -20.45 6.71 8.79
CA PRO A 358 -19.80 7.76 8.02
C PRO A 358 -19.65 7.35 6.55
N LEU A 359 -19.39 8.33 5.69
CA LEU A 359 -18.77 8.06 4.40
C LEU A 359 -17.29 7.75 4.63
N VAL A 360 -16.86 6.53 4.33
CA VAL A 360 -15.45 6.15 4.39
C VAL A 360 -14.84 6.34 3.02
N VAL A 361 -13.74 7.08 2.96
CA VAL A 361 -13.00 7.38 1.72
C VAL A 361 -11.53 7.08 1.90
N SER A 362 -10.80 6.89 0.82
CA SER A 362 -9.35 6.85 0.76
C SER A 362 -8.75 8.21 0.40
N PRO A 363 -7.41 8.36 0.48
CA PRO A 363 -6.72 9.58 0.05
C PRO A 363 -6.93 9.96 -1.42
N VAL A 364 -7.19 8.96 -2.26
CA VAL A 364 -7.49 9.09 -3.68
C VAL A 364 -8.73 8.24 -3.96
N GLU A 365 -9.66 8.80 -4.70
CA GLU A 365 -10.93 8.20 -5.08
C GLU A 365 -11.20 8.38 -6.57
N GLU A 366 -11.97 7.46 -7.13
CA GLU A 366 -12.65 7.63 -8.41
C GLU A 366 -14.15 7.65 -8.12
N LEU A 367 -14.87 8.61 -8.71
CA LEU A 367 -16.32 8.70 -8.61
C LEU A 367 -16.95 8.90 -9.98
N ILE A 368 -18.23 8.60 -10.09
CA ILE A 368 -19.04 8.90 -11.28
C ILE A 368 -19.98 10.03 -10.92
N LEU A 369 -19.87 11.16 -11.62
CA LEU A 369 -20.74 12.33 -11.49
C LEU A 369 -21.53 12.50 -12.78
N ASP A 370 -22.86 12.35 -12.71
CA ASP A 370 -23.76 12.47 -13.86
C ASP A 370 -23.33 11.59 -15.06
N GLY A 371 -22.83 10.38 -14.76
CA GLY A 371 -22.33 9.43 -15.75
C GLY A 371 -20.88 9.62 -16.20
N GLN A 372 -20.18 10.65 -15.69
CA GLN A 372 -18.79 10.96 -16.07
C GLN A 372 -17.82 10.55 -14.96
N PRO A 373 -16.72 9.83 -15.27
CA PRO A 373 -15.70 9.48 -14.27
C PRO A 373 -14.92 10.73 -13.84
N LEU A 374 -14.56 10.79 -12.57
CA LEU A 374 -13.82 11.92 -12.02
C LEU A 374 -12.91 11.48 -10.88
N SER A 375 -11.67 11.96 -10.91
CA SER A 375 -10.76 11.83 -9.77
C SER A 375 -11.28 12.66 -8.60
N ALA A 376 -11.20 12.11 -7.40
CA ALA A 376 -11.65 12.79 -6.19
C ALA A 376 -10.64 12.67 -5.04
N GLU A 377 -10.54 13.72 -4.24
CA GLU A 377 -9.73 13.71 -3.01
C GLU A 377 -10.50 14.32 -1.83
N PRO A 378 -10.34 13.77 -0.61
CA PRO A 378 -10.92 14.38 0.58
C PRO A 378 -10.12 15.60 1.03
N SER A 379 -10.83 16.59 1.60
CA SER A 379 -10.19 17.81 2.08
C SER A 379 -10.36 18.03 3.58
N PHE A 380 -9.26 18.46 4.20
CA PHE A 380 -9.28 18.91 5.59
C PHE A 380 -9.86 20.32 5.76
N THR A 381 -9.93 21.14 4.72
CA THR A 381 -10.31 22.56 4.83
C THR A 381 -11.69 22.82 4.24
N VAL A 382 -11.96 22.26 3.07
CA VAL A 382 -13.20 22.45 2.30
C VAL A 382 -14.39 21.81 3.04
N SER A 383 -15.45 22.59 3.26
CA SER A 383 -16.62 22.13 4.02
C SER A 383 -17.69 21.56 3.10
N THR A 384 -18.16 22.35 2.14
CA THR A 384 -19.10 21.93 1.09
C THR A 384 -18.33 21.18 0.00
N PRO A 385 -18.82 20.03 -0.50
CA PRO A 385 -18.22 19.37 -1.66
C PRO A 385 -18.03 20.35 -2.83
N LEU A 386 -16.94 20.18 -3.57
CA LEU A 386 -16.51 21.14 -4.57
C LEU A 386 -16.04 20.43 -5.84
N LEU A 387 -16.60 20.81 -6.98
CA LEU A 387 -16.11 20.43 -8.29
C LEU A 387 -15.17 21.52 -8.80
N LYS A 388 -13.90 21.16 -9.01
CA LYS A 388 -12.87 22.01 -9.61
C LYS A 388 -12.84 21.79 -11.11
N LEU A 389 -12.92 22.87 -11.90
CA LEU A 389 -13.09 22.84 -13.36
C LEU A 389 -12.16 23.86 -14.03
N PRO A 390 -11.65 23.61 -15.25
CA PRO A 390 -10.91 24.63 -16.00
C PRO A 390 -11.69 25.93 -16.16
N SER A 391 -12.99 25.83 -16.45
CA SER A 391 -13.90 26.96 -16.52
C SER A 391 -15.36 26.50 -16.42
N PHE A 392 -16.24 27.45 -16.11
CA PHE A 392 -17.69 27.31 -16.19
C PHE A 392 -18.33 28.67 -16.47
N GLU A 393 -19.52 28.67 -17.05
CA GLU A 393 -20.27 29.88 -17.38
C GLU A 393 -21.60 29.91 -16.62
N MET A 394 -21.89 31.01 -15.93
CA MET A 394 -23.20 31.24 -15.30
C MET A 394 -24.11 31.99 -16.27
N ILE A 395 -25.31 31.46 -16.49
CA ILE A 395 -26.29 31.99 -17.43
C ILE A 395 -27.51 32.47 -16.65
N GLU A 396 -27.82 33.76 -16.77
CA GLU A 396 -29.07 34.31 -16.27
C GLU A 396 -30.24 33.75 -17.10
N ALA A 397 -31.25 33.20 -16.42
CA ALA A 397 -32.42 32.63 -17.07
C ALA A 397 -33.70 33.25 -16.50
N LYS A 398 -34.80 33.20 -17.26
CA LYS A 398 -36.15 33.65 -16.85
C LYS A 398 -36.79 32.69 -15.82
N GLY A 399 -36.04 32.36 -14.76
CA GLY A 399 -36.34 31.36 -13.75
C GLY A 399 -35.20 31.28 -12.73
N ARG A 400 -34.58 30.10 -12.58
CA ARG A 400 -33.33 29.96 -11.84
C ARG A 400 -32.14 30.04 -12.80
N ASP A 401 -31.12 30.79 -12.42
CA ASP A 401 -29.84 30.84 -13.14
C ASP A 401 -29.31 29.42 -13.39
N LYS A 402 -28.58 29.26 -14.48
CA LYS A 402 -27.94 28.00 -14.85
C LYS A 402 -26.43 28.14 -14.82
N VAL A 403 -25.74 27.01 -14.74
CA VAL A 403 -24.31 26.94 -14.96
C VAL A 403 -24.01 25.88 -16.01
N GLU A 404 -23.07 26.19 -16.89
CA GLU A 404 -22.58 25.30 -17.94
C GLU A 404 -21.09 25.05 -17.77
N TYR A 405 -20.69 23.79 -17.91
CA TYR A 405 -19.30 23.37 -17.84
C TYR A 405 -19.09 22.11 -18.67
N TYR A 406 -17.85 21.65 -18.77
CA TYR A 406 -17.50 20.47 -19.55
C TYR A 406 -16.81 19.42 -18.67
N LEU A 407 -17.19 18.16 -18.84
CA LEU A 407 -16.49 17.00 -18.29
C LEU A 407 -16.21 16.00 -19.40
N SER A 408 -15.11 15.27 -19.28
CA SER A 408 -14.76 14.22 -20.23
C SER A 408 -15.43 12.90 -19.84
N ASN A 409 -15.95 12.18 -20.83
CA ASN A 409 -16.44 10.81 -20.64
C ASN A 409 -15.31 9.78 -20.61
N ASP A 410 -15.68 8.51 -20.39
CA ASP A 410 -14.74 7.37 -20.37
C ASP A 410 -13.90 7.23 -21.65
N LEU A 411 -14.35 7.82 -22.76
CA LEU A 411 -13.64 7.83 -24.05
C LEU A 411 -12.76 9.08 -24.23
N GLY A 412 -12.71 9.97 -23.24
CA GLY A 412 -11.98 11.24 -23.29
C GLY A 412 -12.67 12.33 -24.09
N ASN A 413 -13.91 12.13 -24.53
CA ASN A 413 -14.67 13.15 -25.24
C ASN A 413 -15.30 14.12 -24.25
N SER A 414 -15.10 15.42 -24.50
CA SER A 414 -15.67 16.49 -23.68
C SER A 414 -17.16 16.65 -23.94
N GLU A 415 -17.97 16.53 -22.88
CA GLU A 415 -19.42 16.68 -22.89
C GLU A 415 -19.85 17.91 -22.11
N LYS A 416 -20.78 18.67 -22.69
CA LYS A 416 -21.34 19.87 -22.07
C LYS A 416 -22.40 19.47 -21.04
N ILE A 417 -22.24 19.95 -19.82
CA ILE A 417 -23.18 19.74 -18.72
C ILE A 417 -23.82 21.08 -18.36
N THR A 418 -25.16 21.10 -18.33
CA THR A 418 -25.95 22.27 -17.92
C THR A 418 -26.73 21.94 -16.66
N LYS A 419 -26.50 22.68 -15.57
CA LYS A 419 -27.16 22.48 -14.28
C LYS A 419 -27.90 23.74 -13.82
N THR A 420 -28.97 23.56 -13.06
CA THR A 420 -29.69 24.67 -12.42
C THR A 420 -28.96 25.08 -11.15
N ILE A 421 -28.71 26.37 -10.96
CA ILE A 421 -28.10 26.90 -9.74
C ILE A 421 -29.14 26.89 -8.63
N LEU A 422 -28.88 26.13 -7.58
CA LEU A 422 -29.71 26.05 -6.39
C LEU A 422 -29.51 27.25 -5.47
N ARG A 423 -28.25 27.68 -5.32
CA ARG A 423 -27.84 28.87 -4.56
C ARG A 423 -26.43 29.31 -4.97
N LYS A 424 -26.02 30.51 -4.57
CA LYS A 424 -24.65 31.02 -4.72
C LYS A 424 -24.03 31.17 -3.32
N ILE A 425 -22.80 30.70 -3.15
CA ILE A 425 -22.03 30.89 -1.90
C ILE A 425 -20.81 31.77 -2.18
N ARG A 426 -20.45 32.64 -1.24
CA ARG A 426 -19.24 33.47 -1.34
C ARG A 426 -18.13 32.89 -0.47
N VAL A 427 -16.96 32.67 -1.05
CA VAL A 427 -15.77 32.14 -0.36
C VAL A 427 -14.59 33.04 -0.69
N GLY A 428 -14.15 33.85 0.27
CA GLY A 428 -13.23 34.96 -0.03
C GLY A 428 -13.88 35.92 -1.02
N GLU A 429 -13.20 36.19 -2.12
CA GLU A 429 -13.67 37.08 -3.20
C GLU A 429 -14.45 36.33 -4.30
N THR A 430 -14.47 35.00 -4.27
CA THR A 430 -15.13 34.19 -5.32
C THR A 430 -16.59 33.91 -4.97
N VAL A 431 -17.45 33.94 -6.00
CA VAL A 431 -18.84 33.47 -5.91
C VAL A 431 -18.94 32.11 -6.60
N ARG A 432 -19.33 31.10 -5.84
CA ARG A 432 -19.43 29.72 -6.31
C ARG A 432 -20.90 29.34 -6.47
N PRO A 433 -21.36 28.95 -7.67
CA PRO A 433 -22.69 28.39 -7.83
C PRO A 433 -22.73 27.00 -7.20
N VAL A 434 -23.83 26.69 -6.52
CA VAL A 434 -24.10 25.37 -5.95
C VAL A 434 -25.18 24.71 -6.79
N VAL A 435 -24.90 23.48 -7.21
CA VAL A 435 -25.78 22.63 -8.01
C VAL A 435 -25.92 21.26 -7.34
N ASP A 436 -26.82 20.43 -7.87
CA ASP A 436 -26.93 19.03 -7.50
C ASP A 436 -26.53 18.10 -8.67
N GLY A 437 -26.05 16.91 -8.34
CA GLY A 437 -25.68 15.90 -9.30
C GLY A 437 -25.75 14.50 -8.71
N GLU A 438 -25.94 13.53 -9.60
CA GLU A 438 -26.03 12.14 -9.20
C GLU A 438 -24.62 11.55 -9.08
N PHE A 439 -24.28 11.05 -7.90
CA PHE A 439 -23.03 10.36 -7.61
C PHE A 439 -23.30 8.88 -7.44
N ILE A 440 -22.46 8.03 -8.01
CA ILE A 440 -22.45 6.60 -7.68
C ILE A 440 -21.42 6.36 -6.57
N VAL A 441 -21.89 5.98 -5.39
CA VAL A 441 -21.07 5.70 -4.22
C VAL A 441 -21.39 4.30 -3.70
N GLY A 442 -20.43 3.38 -3.73
CA GLY A 442 -20.64 1.98 -3.33
C GLY A 442 -21.75 1.31 -4.15
N GLY A 443 -21.83 1.61 -5.45
CA GLY A 443 -22.85 1.10 -6.36
C GLY A 443 -24.26 1.69 -6.18
N LYS A 444 -24.42 2.72 -5.34
CA LYS A 444 -25.71 3.39 -5.12
C LYS A 444 -25.68 4.83 -5.62
N ALA A 445 -26.72 5.20 -6.36
CA ALA A 445 -26.96 6.59 -6.73
C ALA A 445 -27.32 7.42 -5.49
N VAL A 446 -26.58 8.50 -5.26
CA VAL A 446 -26.80 9.48 -4.20
C VAL A 446 -26.76 10.86 -4.84
N ASN A 447 -27.81 11.66 -4.65
CA ASN A 447 -27.78 13.05 -5.08
C ASN A 447 -26.99 13.89 -4.06
N VAL A 448 -25.97 14.62 -4.51
CA VAL A 448 -25.11 15.45 -3.66
C VAL A 448 -25.12 16.88 -4.18
N GLU A 449 -25.30 17.84 -3.26
CA GLU A 449 -25.09 19.24 -3.58
C GLU A 449 -23.60 19.59 -3.51
N PHE A 450 -23.07 20.22 -4.55
CA PHE A 450 -21.69 20.66 -4.63
C PHE A 450 -21.56 22.05 -5.24
N ALA A 451 -20.52 22.76 -4.83
CA ALA A 451 -20.16 24.05 -5.40
C ALA A 451 -19.21 23.87 -6.59
N LEU A 452 -19.21 24.81 -7.53
CA LEU A 452 -18.22 24.86 -8.62
C LEU A 452 -17.17 25.95 -8.33
N GLU A 453 -15.93 25.65 -8.66
CA GLU A 453 -14.82 26.60 -8.60
C GLU A 453 -13.89 26.36 -9.79
N ALA A 454 -13.38 27.45 -10.36
CA ALA A 454 -12.38 27.35 -11.41
C ALA A 454 -11.06 26.81 -10.84
N LEU A 455 -10.32 26.08 -11.66
CA LEU A 455 -8.94 25.71 -11.36
C LEU A 455 -8.11 26.99 -11.30
N ASP A 456 -7.27 27.10 -10.27
CA ASP A 456 -6.29 28.17 -10.20
C ASP A 456 -5.08 27.81 -11.09
N GLY A 457 -4.26 28.80 -11.49
CA GLY A 457 -3.16 28.58 -12.45
C GLY A 457 -2.10 27.56 -12.03
N ASP A 458 -2.07 27.17 -10.75
CA ASP A 458 -1.17 26.14 -10.21
C ASP A 458 -1.79 24.72 -10.24
N GLU A 459 -3.07 24.57 -10.57
CA GLU A 459 -3.84 23.32 -10.37
C GLU A 459 -3.94 22.40 -11.61
N GLY A 460 -3.20 22.69 -12.70
CA GLY A 460 -3.33 21.95 -13.95
C GLY A 460 -4.68 22.17 -14.64
N ASP A 461 -4.98 21.38 -15.68
CA ASP A 461 -6.16 21.58 -16.54
C ASP A 461 -7.20 20.45 -16.41
N GLU A 462 -7.01 19.50 -15.50
CA GLU A 462 -7.92 18.37 -15.35
C GLU A 462 -8.98 18.64 -14.26
N PRO A 463 -10.28 18.51 -14.57
CA PRO A 463 -11.32 18.55 -13.55
C PRO A 463 -11.09 17.52 -12.44
N TYR A 464 -11.43 17.88 -11.20
CA TYR A 464 -11.43 16.93 -10.08
C TYR A 464 -12.45 17.33 -9.01
N PHE A 465 -12.83 16.37 -8.16
CA PHE A 465 -13.78 16.58 -7.09
C PHE A 465 -13.12 16.62 -5.71
N ILE A 466 -13.53 17.55 -4.88
CA ILE A 466 -13.13 17.63 -3.48
C ILE A 466 -14.27 17.13 -2.60
N ILE A 467 -14.02 16.03 -1.89
CA ILE A 467 -14.93 15.49 -0.89
C ILE A 467 -14.82 16.34 0.38
N GLY A 468 -15.77 17.28 0.53
CA GLY A 468 -15.82 18.19 1.66
C GLY A 468 -16.25 17.51 2.96
N LYS A 469 -15.88 18.11 4.11
CA LYS A 469 -16.19 17.60 5.47
C LYS A 469 -17.69 17.34 5.72
N LYS A 470 -18.57 18.04 4.99
CA LYS A 470 -20.03 17.94 5.10
C LYS A 470 -20.67 17.23 3.91
N ALA A 471 -19.90 16.43 3.15
CA ALA A 471 -20.44 15.65 2.04
C ALA A 471 -21.62 14.77 2.46
N VAL A 472 -21.56 14.19 3.66
CA VAL A 472 -22.68 13.47 4.27
C VAL A 472 -22.89 13.91 5.73
N LYS A 473 -24.13 13.81 6.22
CA LYS A 473 -24.50 14.19 7.59
C LYS A 473 -23.69 13.46 8.66
N ALA A 474 -23.39 12.18 8.43
CA ALA A 474 -22.63 11.32 9.35
C ALA A 474 -21.10 11.59 9.35
N GLY A 475 -20.63 12.54 8.53
CA GLY A 475 -19.22 12.89 8.39
C GLY A 475 -18.45 11.98 7.45
N VAL A 476 -17.26 12.45 7.08
CA VAL A 476 -16.31 11.75 6.21
C VAL A 476 -15.14 11.26 7.04
N VAL A 477 -14.83 9.97 6.94
CA VAL A 477 -13.67 9.33 7.56
C VAL A 477 -12.72 8.89 6.47
N ILE A 478 -11.45 9.27 6.59
CA ILE A 478 -10.41 8.94 5.62
C ILE A 478 -9.61 7.74 6.14
N ASN A 479 -9.59 6.67 5.37
CA ASN A 479 -8.80 5.47 5.61
C ASN A 479 -7.63 5.40 4.63
N THR A 480 -6.42 5.62 5.14
CA THR A 480 -5.18 5.65 4.35
C THR A 480 -4.63 4.26 4.00
N ARG A 481 -5.26 3.19 4.51
CA ARG A 481 -4.84 1.80 4.26
C ARG A 481 -5.11 1.33 2.84
N SER A 482 -6.02 1.99 2.11
CA SER A 482 -6.45 1.58 0.78
C SER A 482 -6.66 2.79 -0.15
N GLU A 483 -7.06 2.51 -1.38
CA GLU A 483 -7.33 3.46 -2.46
C GLU A 483 -8.67 3.09 -3.13
N ASN A 484 -9.36 4.09 -3.66
CA ASN A 484 -10.65 3.98 -4.36
C ASN A 484 -11.73 3.22 -3.56
N LEU A 485 -12.01 3.62 -2.32
CA LEU A 485 -13.02 2.97 -1.47
C LEU A 485 -14.47 3.30 -1.87
N LEU A 486 -14.72 4.32 -2.69
CA LEU A 486 -16.06 4.65 -3.19
C LEU A 486 -16.47 3.76 -4.38
N ASP A 487 -15.50 3.31 -5.17
CA ASP A 487 -15.69 2.34 -6.26
C ASP A 487 -15.34 0.92 -5.77
N ALA A 488 -16.28 0.31 -5.05
CA ALA A 488 -16.05 -0.96 -4.36
C ALA A 488 -16.16 -2.17 -5.31
N TYR A 489 -15.15 -3.04 -5.30
CA TYR A 489 -15.12 -4.29 -6.08
C TYR A 489 -15.48 -5.47 -5.18
N PRO A 490 -16.30 -6.44 -5.64
CA PRO A 490 -16.39 -7.73 -4.98
C PRO A 490 -15.00 -8.37 -4.85
N ILE A 491 -14.69 -8.95 -3.70
CA ILE A 491 -13.43 -9.69 -3.56
C ILE A 491 -13.55 -11.05 -4.26
N PHE A 492 -12.46 -11.51 -4.85
CA PHE A 492 -12.34 -12.84 -5.44
C PHE A 492 -11.01 -13.48 -5.08
N THR A 493 -10.98 -14.80 -4.94
CA THR A 493 -9.77 -15.55 -4.65
C THR A 493 -9.03 -15.92 -5.93
N ALA A 494 -7.70 -15.82 -5.91
CA ALA A 494 -6.84 -16.21 -7.01
C ALA A 494 -5.60 -16.95 -6.50
N GLY A 495 -5.07 -17.87 -7.29
CA GLY A 495 -3.77 -18.49 -7.07
C GLY A 495 -2.63 -17.51 -7.37
N HIS A 496 -1.41 -17.84 -6.97
CA HIS A 496 -0.25 -16.98 -7.24
C HIS A 496 0.13 -16.97 -8.74
N ILE A 497 -0.33 -17.96 -9.50
CA ILE A 497 -0.34 -17.98 -10.97
C ILE A 497 -1.79 -18.09 -11.44
N GLU A 498 -2.15 -17.29 -12.45
CA GLU A 498 -3.46 -17.31 -13.09
C GLU A 498 -3.37 -17.08 -14.59
N ASN A 499 -4.42 -17.44 -15.33
CA ASN A 499 -4.55 -17.03 -16.72
C ASN A 499 -5.20 -15.65 -16.81
N ALA A 500 -4.53 -14.71 -17.49
CA ALA A 500 -5.07 -13.37 -17.76
C ALA A 500 -5.12 -13.11 -19.26
N THR A 501 -6.13 -12.36 -19.71
CA THR A 501 -6.22 -11.85 -21.08
C THR A 501 -5.65 -10.44 -21.13
N VAL A 502 -4.59 -10.23 -21.89
CA VAL A 502 -3.88 -8.94 -22.01
C VAL A 502 -3.89 -8.52 -23.47
N GLU A 503 -4.56 -7.40 -23.77
CA GLU A 503 -4.72 -6.92 -25.16
C GLU A 503 -5.25 -8.01 -26.12
N GLY A 504 -6.14 -8.87 -25.63
CA GLY A 504 -6.70 -10.00 -26.39
C GLY A 504 -5.88 -11.30 -26.37
N MET A 505 -4.67 -11.31 -25.79
CA MET A 505 -3.86 -12.53 -25.61
C MET A 505 -4.06 -13.14 -24.23
N THR A 506 -4.49 -14.40 -24.15
CA THR A 506 -4.60 -15.12 -22.87
C THR A 506 -3.34 -15.93 -22.55
N PHE A 507 -2.70 -15.73 -21.39
CA PHE A 507 -1.53 -16.50 -20.97
C PHE A 507 -1.36 -16.50 -19.44
N PRO A 508 -0.55 -17.42 -18.87
CA PRO A 508 -0.25 -17.44 -17.44
C PRO A 508 0.52 -16.20 -16.99
N VAL A 509 0.07 -15.58 -15.90
CA VAL A 509 0.68 -14.43 -15.25
C VAL A 509 0.93 -14.72 -13.78
N LYS A 510 2.01 -14.15 -13.22
CA LYS A 510 2.28 -14.24 -11.79
C LYS A 510 1.60 -13.08 -11.05
N LEU A 511 0.80 -13.38 -10.03
CA LEU A 511 0.24 -12.40 -9.11
C LEU A 511 1.25 -12.14 -7.98
N ASP A 512 1.80 -10.92 -7.96
CA ASP A 512 2.89 -10.52 -7.07
C ASP A 512 2.43 -9.36 -6.19
N THR A 513 2.00 -9.66 -4.97
CA THR A 513 1.52 -8.66 -4.01
C THR A 513 2.63 -7.70 -3.56
N GLY A 514 3.90 -8.09 -3.73
CA GLY A 514 5.06 -7.26 -3.45
C GLY A 514 5.26 -6.13 -4.46
N ALA A 515 4.84 -6.30 -5.72
CA ALA A 515 5.04 -5.31 -6.77
C ALA A 515 4.03 -4.14 -6.72
N ASP A 516 4.51 -2.90 -6.82
CA ASP A 516 3.62 -1.71 -6.94
C ASP A 516 2.98 -1.62 -8.32
N VAL A 517 3.79 -1.83 -9.35
CA VAL A 517 3.43 -1.69 -10.76
C VAL A 517 3.66 -3.02 -11.47
N SER A 518 2.68 -3.44 -12.24
CA SER A 518 2.74 -4.64 -13.10
C SER A 518 3.88 -4.54 -14.12
N SER A 519 4.42 -5.67 -14.58
CA SER A 519 5.51 -5.69 -15.57
C SER A 519 5.33 -6.80 -16.59
N MET A 520 5.78 -6.58 -17.82
CA MET A 520 5.69 -7.58 -18.88
C MET A 520 6.98 -7.71 -19.68
N ASN A 521 7.16 -8.87 -20.31
CA ASN A 521 8.25 -9.12 -21.22
C ASN A 521 8.14 -8.19 -22.43
N ALA A 522 9.23 -7.49 -22.72
CA ALA A 522 9.32 -6.60 -23.87
C ALA A 522 10.72 -6.70 -24.48
N LEU A 523 10.76 -7.11 -25.75
CA LEU A 523 11.96 -7.19 -26.58
C LEU A 523 11.94 -6.06 -27.61
N ASN A 524 13.09 -5.77 -28.22
CA ASN A 524 13.21 -4.76 -29.30
C ASN A 524 12.65 -3.38 -28.94
N ILE A 525 12.78 -2.96 -27.67
CA ILE A 525 12.21 -1.71 -27.17
C ILE A 525 12.85 -0.52 -27.88
N LYS A 526 12.04 0.27 -28.60
CA LYS A 526 12.46 1.49 -29.30
C LYS A 526 11.57 2.66 -28.90
N GLN A 527 12.15 3.67 -28.27
CA GLN A 527 11.47 4.91 -27.92
C GLN A 527 11.59 5.93 -29.05
N PHE A 528 10.52 6.66 -29.35
CA PHE A 528 10.48 7.71 -30.37
C PHE A 528 9.44 8.78 -30.02
N LYS A 529 9.40 9.89 -30.77
CA LYS A 529 8.35 10.90 -30.64
C LYS A 529 7.40 10.83 -31.84
N LYS A 530 6.10 10.95 -31.59
CA LYS A 530 5.06 11.09 -32.62
C LYS A 530 4.08 12.16 -32.19
N ASP A 531 3.85 13.17 -33.04
CA ASP A 531 2.92 14.29 -32.76
C ASP A 531 3.18 14.96 -31.39
N GLY A 532 4.47 15.12 -31.04
CA GLY A 532 4.91 15.70 -29.76
C GLY A 532 4.87 14.75 -28.55
N LYS A 533 4.20 13.60 -28.66
CA LYS A 533 4.07 12.60 -27.59
C LYS A 533 5.22 11.60 -27.57
N SER A 534 5.59 11.14 -26.38
CA SER A 534 6.58 10.07 -26.20
C SER A 534 5.94 8.71 -26.49
N MET A 535 6.53 7.95 -27.41
CA MET A 535 6.03 6.66 -27.86
C MET A 535 7.09 5.58 -27.66
N VAL A 536 6.64 4.32 -27.55
CA VAL A 536 7.50 3.15 -27.54
C VAL A 536 6.92 2.06 -28.43
N SER A 537 7.78 1.43 -29.24
CA SER A 537 7.48 0.16 -29.89
C SER A 537 8.28 -0.98 -29.27
N PHE A 538 7.65 -2.15 -29.13
CA PHE A 538 8.27 -3.32 -28.53
C PHE A 538 7.57 -4.59 -29.00
N THR A 539 8.28 -5.72 -28.90
CA THR A 539 7.75 -7.05 -29.17
C THR A 539 7.51 -7.76 -27.85
N TYR A 540 6.27 -8.14 -27.56
CA TYR A 540 5.98 -9.11 -26.52
C TYR A 540 6.27 -10.52 -27.04
N SER A 541 6.83 -11.38 -26.19
CA SER A 541 6.86 -12.83 -26.41
C SER A 541 6.78 -13.61 -25.10
N ASN A 542 6.34 -14.87 -25.17
CA ASN A 542 6.42 -15.82 -24.06
C ASN A 542 6.98 -17.19 -24.52
N ASP A 543 7.16 -18.11 -23.57
CA ASP A 543 7.66 -19.47 -23.80
C ASP A 543 6.63 -20.40 -24.47
N MET A 544 5.34 -20.04 -24.42
CA MET A 544 4.26 -20.68 -25.19
C MET A 544 4.25 -20.27 -26.68
N GLY A 545 5.24 -19.50 -27.15
CA GLY A 545 5.34 -19.05 -28.54
C GLY A 545 4.39 -17.91 -28.93
N LYS A 546 3.61 -17.35 -27.98
CA LYS A 546 2.82 -16.13 -28.25
C LYS A 546 3.76 -14.97 -28.50
N LYS A 547 3.48 -14.20 -29.54
CA LYS A 547 4.27 -13.05 -29.96
C LYS A 547 3.37 -11.97 -30.53
N GLN A 548 3.57 -10.73 -30.13
CA GLN A 548 2.82 -9.60 -30.65
C GLN A 548 3.66 -8.32 -30.58
N ASP A 549 3.61 -7.53 -31.64
CA ASP A 549 4.24 -6.21 -31.68
C ASP A 549 3.26 -5.13 -31.22
N PHE A 550 3.76 -4.21 -30.40
CA PHE A 550 2.99 -3.11 -29.85
C PHE A 550 3.65 -1.78 -30.18
N THR A 551 2.81 -0.76 -30.36
CA THR A 551 3.21 0.65 -30.31
C THR A 551 2.26 1.34 -29.34
N ARG A 552 2.80 2.00 -28.31
CA ARG A 552 2.04 2.61 -27.22
C ARG A 552 2.65 3.95 -26.82
N GLU A 553 1.82 4.83 -26.27
CA GLU A 553 2.26 6.05 -25.60
C GLU A 553 2.98 5.70 -24.29
N VAL A 554 4.11 6.37 -24.03
CA VAL A 554 4.85 6.24 -22.77
C VAL A 554 4.19 7.15 -21.75
N VAL A 555 3.51 6.55 -20.77
CA VAL A 555 2.76 7.28 -19.74
C VAL A 555 3.60 7.55 -18.49
N ASP A 556 4.69 6.80 -18.29
CA ASP A 556 5.62 7.00 -17.17
C ASP A 556 6.99 6.36 -17.49
N ILE A 557 8.01 6.66 -16.69
CA ILE A 557 9.36 6.11 -16.80
C ILE A 557 9.85 5.65 -15.43
N MET A 558 10.14 4.37 -15.30
CA MET A 558 10.77 3.81 -14.10
C MET A 558 12.29 3.90 -14.22
N ARG A 559 12.92 4.63 -13.29
CA ARG A 559 14.38 4.69 -13.16
C ARG A 559 14.85 3.72 -12.10
N ILE A 560 15.58 2.69 -12.52
CA ILE A 560 16.24 1.77 -11.60
C ILE A 560 17.67 2.26 -11.42
N LYS A 561 17.99 2.68 -10.19
CA LYS A 561 19.35 3.07 -9.81
C LYS A 561 20.29 1.90 -10.11
N GLY A 562 21.28 2.13 -10.96
CA GLY A 562 22.36 1.16 -11.19
C GLY A 562 23.22 1.01 -9.94
N LYS A 563 24.07 -0.02 -9.90
CA LYS A 563 25.13 -0.09 -8.87
C LYS A 563 26.08 1.12 -9.04
N LYS A 564 26.88 1.41 -8.02
CA LYS A 564 27.85 2.52 -8.05
C LYS A 564 28.73 2.43 -9.32
N GLY A 565 28.56 3.36 -10.26
CA GLY A 565 29.28 3.39 -11.55
C GLY A 565 28.49 2.88 -12.78
N GLU A 566 27.30 2.29 -12.60
CA GLU A 566 26.44 1.84 -13.70
C GLU A 566 25.43 2.92 -14.10
N LYS A 567 25.14 3.03 -15.41
CA LYS A 567 24.03 3.88 -15.90
C LYS A 567 22.71 3.35 -15.34
N ALA A 568 21.83 4.26 -14.92
CA ALA A 568 20.48 3.90 -14.48
C ALA A 568 19.75 3.14 -15.61
N ASN A 569 19.11 2.03 -15.26
CA ASN A 569 18.27 1.29 -16.19
C ASN A 569 16.91 2.00 -16.25
N ILE A 570 16.63 2.63 -17.38
CA ILE A 570 15.41 3.40 -17.64
C ILE A 570 14.42 2.50 -18.36
N ARG A 571 13.25 2.30 -17.77
CA ARG A 571 12.21 1.42 -18.32
C ARG A 571 10.94 2.20 -18.63
N PRO A 572 10.45 2.17 -19.88
CA PRO A 572 9.17 2.77 -20.24
C PRO A 572 8.01 2.06 -19.55
N VAL A 573 6.98 2.82 -19.21
CA VAL A 573 5.71 2.32 -18.71
C VAL A 573 4.62 2.71 -19.71
N VAL A 574 3.75 1.76 -20.03
CA VAL A 574 2.64 1.92 -20.98
C VAL A 574 1.33 1.46 -20.35
N ASN A 575 0.20 1.90 -20.90
CA ASN A 575 -1.11 1.38 -20.52
C ASN A 575 -1.44 0.10 -21.32
N MET A 576 -1.91 -0.92 -20.62
CA MET A 576 -2.35 -2.20 -21.21
C MET A 576 -3.68 -2.61 -20.59
N ARG A 577 -4.62 -3.08 -21.42
CA ARG A 577 -5.89 -3.68 -21.00
C ARG A 577 -5.68 -5.11 -20.54
N VAL A 578 -6.04 -5.39 -19.30
CA VAL A 578 -5.88 -6.69 -18.63
C VAL A 578 -7.22 -7.15 -18.09
N LYS A 579 -7.59 -8.40 -18.36
CA LYS A 579 -8.72 -9.09 -17.76
C LYS A 579 -8.23 -10.30 -16.96
N LEU A 580 -8.67 -10.41 -15.71
CA LEU A 580 -8.43 -11.55 -14.82
C LEU A 580 -9.77 -11.93 -14.16
N GLY A 581 -10.26 -13.14 -14.42
CA GLY A 581 -11.64 -13.50 -14.07
C GLY A 581 -12.63 -12.50 -14.70
N ASP A 582 -13.52 -11.94 -13.88
CA ASP A 582 -14.51 -10.94 -14.32
C ASP A 582 -14.00 -9.49 -14.27
N VAL A 583 -12.79 -9.25 -13.75
CA VAL A 583 -12.23 -7.91 -13.60
C VAL A 583 -11.40 -7.54 -14.83
N GLU A 584 -11.83 -6.50 -15.54
CA GLU A 584 -11.10 -5.91 -16.67
C GLU A 584 -10.69 -4.46 -16.38
N LYS A 585 -9.39 -4.17 -16.48
CA LYS A 585 -8.82 -2.85 -16.21
C LYS A 585 -7.69 -2.50 -17.17
N THR A 586 -7.61 -1.22 -17.54
CA THR A 586 -6.43 -0.65 -18.18
C THR A 586 -5.45 -0.24 -17.10
N ILE A 587 -4.29 -0.88 -17.06
CA ILE A 587 -3.28 -0.66 -16.02
C ILE A 587 -1.95 -0.21 -16.61
N ARG A 588 -1.16 0.49 -15.80
CA ARG A 588 0.25 0.76 -16.10
C ARG A 588 1.08 -0.52 -16.05
N VAL A 589 1.86 -0.77 -17.09
CA VAL A 589 2.76 -1.93 -17.20
C VAL A 589 4.17 -1.47 -17.55
N ASN A 590 5.13 -1.85 -16.71
CA ASN A 590 6.55 -1.61 -16.92
C ASN A 590 7.12 -2.60 -17.95
N LEU A 591 7.83 -2.06 -18.96
CA LEU A 591 8.43 -2.86 -20.02
C LEU A 591 9.86 -3.28 -19.66
N GLN A 592 10.09 -4.59 -19.57
CA GLN A 592 11.40 -5.15 -19.24
C GLN A 592 11.66 -6.41 -20.07
N ASP A 593 12.91 -6.64 -20.49
CA ASP A 593 13.32 -7.96 -20.96
C ASP A 593 13.22 -8.98 -19.82
N ARG A 594 12.24 -9.88 -19.96
CA ARG A 594 11.92 -10.97 -19.05
C ARG A 594 12.08 -12.33 -19.72
N SER A 595 12.78 -12.42 -20.86
CA SER A 595 13.01 -13.65 -21.64
C SER A 595 13.58 -14.82 -20.84
N ARG A 596 14.22 -14.55 -19.69
CA ARG A 596 14.80 -15.53 -18.78
C ARG A 596 13.91 -15.94 -17.60
N PHE A 597 12.66 -15.48 -17.56
CA PHE A 597 11.65 -15.91 -16.60
C PHE A 597 10.61 -16.76 -17.32
N HIS A 598 10.13 -17.81 -16.67
CA HIS A 598 9.02 -18.63 -17.16
C HIS A 598 7.76 -17.77 -17.37
N TYR A 599 7.34 -17.03 -16.34
CA TYR A 599 6.21 -16.10 -16.45
C TYR A 599 6.63 -14.76 -17.06
N SER A 600 6.14 -14.52 -18.27
CA SER A 600 6.41 -13.31 -19.07
C SER A 600 5.76 -12.06 -18.50
N MET A 601 4.79 -12.17 -17.59
CA MET A 601 4.11 -11.03 -16.96
C MET A 601 3.89 -11.22 -15.45
N ILE A 602 3.97 -10.10 -14.74
CA ILE A 602 3.62 -9.96 -13.33
C ILE A 602 2.48 -8.95 -13.21
N LEU A 603 1.41 -9.31 -12.50
CA LEU A 603 0.38 -8.39 -12.04
C LEU A 603 0.67 -7.98 -10.59
N GLY A 604 0.87 -6.67 -10.38
CA GLY A 604 1.15 -6.08 -9.06
C GLY A 604 -0.06 -5.39 -8.44
N LYS A 605 0.15 -4.66 -7.33
CA LYS A 605 -0.88 -3.89 -6.59
C LYS A 605 -1.78 -3.07 -7.51
N ASN A 606 -1.22 -2.43 -8.54
CA ASN A 606 -2.01 -1.58 -9.44
C ASN A 606 -3.10 -2.31 -10.24
N PHE A 607 -3.09 -3.65 -10.29
CA PHE A 607 -4.22 -4.46 -10.74
C PHE A 607 -4.88 -5.18 -9.55
N LEU A 608 -4.08 -5.78 -8.66
CA LEU A 608 -4.59 -6.62 -7.56
C LEU A 608 -5.49 -5.85 -6.58
N LYS A 609 -5.40 -4.52 -6.51
CA LYS A 609 -6.28 -3.69 -5.66
C LYS A 609 -7.77 -3.80 -6.01
N TYR A 610 -8.11 -4.25 -7.21
CA TYR A 610 -9.49 -4.41 -7.67
C TYR A 610 -10.11 -5.75 -7.23
N GLY A 611 -10.00 -6.07 -5.93
CA GLY A 611 -10.68 -7.21 -5.30
C GLY A 611 -9.91 -8.53 -5.25
N ALA A 612 -8.69 -8.62 -5.79
CA ALA A 612 -7.94 -9.88 -5.79
C ALA A 612 -7.40 -10.23 -4.39
N VAL A 613 -7.69 -11.45 -3.93
CA VAL A 613 -7.15 -12.05 -2.71
C VAL A 613 -6.33 -13.28 -3.08
N VAL A 614 -5.01 -13.17 -2.96
CA VAL A 614 -4.05 -14.09 -3.59
C VAL A 614 -3.59 -15.17 -2.60
N SER A 615 -3.66 -16.43 -3.03
CA SER A 615 -3.08 -17.59 -2.34
C SER A 615 -1.64 -17.82 -2.78
N SER A 616 -0.77 -18.21 -1.86
CA SER A 616 0.54 -18.78 -2.18
C SER A 616 0.55 -20.31 -2.30
N ASP A 617 -0.57 -20.97 -1.96
CA ASP A 617 -0.72 -22.42 -1.98
C ASP A 617 -1.11 -22.95 -3.36
N GLU A 618 -1.93 -22.18 -4.07
CA GLU A 618 -2.65 -22.65 -5.25
C GLU A 618 -2.24 -21.89 -6.50
N ASN A 619 -2.50 -22.51 -7.65
CA ASN A 619 -2.42 -21.92 -8.98
C ASN A 619 -3.74 -22.13 -9.70
N PHE A 620 -4.09 -21.21 -10.60
CA PHE A 620 -5.23 -21.34 -11.52
C PHE A 620 -6.58 -21.54 -10.82
N LEU A 621 -6.82 -20.83 -9.71
CA LEU A 621 -8.10 -20.90 -8.96
C LEU A 621 -9.27 -20.30 -9.76
N LEU A 622 -8.99 -19.39 -10.70
CA LEU A 622 -10.02 -18.82 -11.57
C LEU A 622 -10.37 -19.70 -12.77
N GLY A 623 -9.74 -20.87 -12.89
CA GLY A 623 -10.01 -21.85 -13.94
C GLY A 623 -8.99 -21.85 -15.09
N ASN A 624 -8.90 -23.00 -15.74
CA ASN A 624 -8.01 -23.27 -16.88
C ASN A 624 -8.77 -23.15 -18.20
N GLU A 625 -9.18 -21.95 -18.61
CA GLU A 625 -9.57 -21.73 -20.02
C GLU A 625 -8.35 -21.50 -20.92
N ILE A 626 -7.31 -22.31 -20.74
CA ILE A 626 -6.33 -22.55 -21.78
C ILE A 626 -6.27 -24.06 -21.94
N GLY A 627 -6.74 -24.55 -23.09
CA GLY A 627 -6.80 -25.97 -23.41
C GLY A 627 -5.49 -26.67 -23.03
N SER A 628 -5.64 -27.81 -22.37
CA SER A 628 -4.58 -28.77 -22.10
C SER A 628 -3.76 -29.03 -23.36
N HIS A 629 -2.48 -28.62 -23.34
CA HIS A 629 -1.46 -29.13 -24.23
C HIS A 629 -0.17 -29.38 -23.45
#